data_AF-A0A2I1DX67-F1
#
_entry.id   AF-A0A2I1DX67-F1
#
_cell.length_a   1.000
_cell.length_b   1.000
_cell.length_c   1.000
_cell.angle_alpha   90.00
_cell.angle_beta   90.00
_cell.angle_gamma   90.00
#
_symmetry.space_group_name_H-M   'P 1'
#
loop_
_entity.id
_entity.type
_entity.pdbx_description
1 polymer ?
#
loop_
_entity_poly.entity_id
_entity_poly.type
_entity_poly.pdbx_seq_one_letter_code
_entity_poly.pdbx_strand_id
1 'polypeptide(L)'
;MKKYKIHINVLWVNKAIGAIAYDQLRRIDILLCHMVYLQQLMVKIKTIELVEYDKSPGIRQNAMVAVMRYLSYDIEDALVLNKTSVKTFSE
;
A
#
# COMPACT_ATOMS: atom_id res chain seq x y z
N MET A 1 -14.92 -18.22 -18.73
CA MET A 1 -14.37 -17.28 -17.72
C MET A 1 -13.64 -16.16 -18.45
N LYS A 2 -14.19 -14.93 -18.47
CA LYS A 2 -13.54 -13.79 -19.13
C LYS A 2 -12.31 -13.40 -18.31
N LYS A 3 -11.11 -13.48 -18.90
CA LYS A 3 -9.89 -12.93 -18.29
C LYS A 3 -9.92 -11.42 -18.45
N TYR A 4 -10.28 -10.70 -17.38
CA TYR A 4 -10.09 -9.26 -17.30
C TYR A 4 -8.61 -9.01 -16.98
N LYS A 5 -7.88 -8.47 -17.96
CA LYS A 5 -6.47 -8.08 -17.77
C LYS A 5 -6.47 -6.71 -17.09
N ILE A 6 -6.22 -6.69 -15.79
CA ILE A 6 -6.05 -5.45 -15.03
C ILE A 6 -4.73 -4.84 -15.47
N HIS A 7 -4.79 -3.80 -16.30
CA HIS A 7 -3.63 -3.02 -16.71
C HIS A 7 -3.26 -2.04 -15.59
N ILE A 8 -2.42 -2.49 -14.66
CA ILE A 8 -1.83 -1.61 -13.65
C ILE A 8 -0.71 -0.81 -14.32
N ASN A 9 -0.94 0.50 -14.46
CA ASN A 9 0.06 1.43 -14.98
C ASN A 9 1.18 1.61 -13.94
N VAL A 10 2.44 1.52 -14.38
CA VAL A 10 3.64 1.65 -13.51
C VAL A 10 3.70 3.03 -12.81
N LEU A 11 3.04 4.04 -13.37
CA LEU A 11 3.01 5.41 -12.83
C LEU A 11 2.55 5.48 -11.36
N TRP A 12 1.63 4.61 -10.94
CA TRP A 12 1.11 4.63 -9.57
C TRP A 12 2.10 4.06 -8.56
N VAL A 13 2.96 3.13 -8.99
CA VAL A 13 3.97 2.49 -8.13
C VAL A 13 5.00 3.52 -7.66
N ASN A 14 5.42 4.43 -8.55
CA ASN A 14 6.40 5.46 -8.24
C ASN A 14 5.86 6.59 -7.36
N LYS A 15 4.55 6.66 -7.13
CA LYS A 15 3.89 7.69 -6.31
C LYS A 15 3.48 7.21 -4.93
N ALA A 16 3.67 5.93 -4.64
CA ALA A 16 3.27 5.38 -3.34
C ALA A 16 4.30 5.69 -2.24
N ILE A 17 3.84 5.76 -0.99
CA ILE A 17 4.63 6.19 0.18
C ILE A 17 5.03 4.98 1.05
N GLY A 18 6.28 4.94 1.54
CA GLY A 18 6.80 3.82 2.35
C GLY A 18 8.19 4.08 2.95
N ALA A 19 8.94 3.03 3.30
CA ALA A 19 10.35 3.16 3.65
C ALA A 19 11.21 3.35 2.39
N ILE A 20 12.15 4.29 2.45
CA ILE A 20 13.03 4.62 1.33
C ILE A 20 14.41 3.96 1.52
N ALA A 21 14.99 4.12 2.72
CA ALA A 21 16.31 3.59 3.06
C ALA A 21 16.46 3.43 4.58
N TYR A 22 17.44 2.65 5.04
CA TYR A 22 17.72 2.48 6.47
C TYR A 22 18.18 3.79 7.15
N ASP A 23 18.93 4.63 6.43
CA ASP A 23 19.44 5.90 6.96
C ASP A 23 18.47 7.08 6.81
N GLN A 24 17.21 6.84 6.45
CA GLN A 24 16.23 7.90 6.14
C GLN A 24 15.98 8.89 7.30
N LEU A 25 16.18 8.46 8.55
CA LEU A 25 16.05 9.34 9.73
C LEU A 25 17.26 10.26 9.95
N ARG A 26 18.38 9.99 9.28
CA ARG A 26 19.63 10.78 9.38
C ARG A 26 19.82 11.71 8.18
N ARG A 27 18.93 11.65 7.18
CA ARG A 27 18.97 12.52 5.99
C ARG A 27 18.11 13.76 6.20
N ILE A 28 18.54 14.87 5.60
CA ILE A 28 17.80 16.13 5.58
C ILE A 28 17.27 16.30 4.15
N ASP A 29 16.09 15.76 3.90
CA ASP A 29 15.36 15.90 2.63
C ASP A 29 14.34 17.05 2.73
N ILE A 30 14.04 17.74 1.62
CA ILE A 30 13.07 18.85 1.57
C ILE A 30 11.64 18.38 1.89
N LEU A 31 11.28 17.18 1.41
CA LEU A 31 10.01 16.52 1.69
C LEU A 31 10.25 15.01 1.77
N LEU A 32 9.94 14.42 2.93
CA LEU A 32 10.04 12.98 3.17
C LEU A 32 8.68 12.45 3.66
N CYS A 33 8.03 11.62 2.86
CA CYS A 33 6.82 10.91 3.25
C CYS A 33 7.18 9.48 3.68
N HIS A 34 6.86 9.10 4.91
CA HIS A 34 7.15 7.78 5.46
C HIS A 34 5.92 7.16 6.15
N MET A 35 5.84 5.82 6.16
CA MET A 35 4.76 5.05 6.80
C MET A 35 5.25 4.46 8.13
N VAL A 36 4.49 4.65 9.20
CA VAL A 36 4.87 4.19 10.56
C VAL A 36 4.77 2.67 10.71
N TYR A 37 3.73 2.06 10.12
CA TYR A 37 3.48 0.62 10.18
C TYR A 37 3.62 0.00 8.82
N LEU A 38 4.69 -0.77 8.68
CA LEU A 38 4.97 -1.50 7.46
C LEU A 38 4.72 -2.99 7.70
N GLN A 39 3.95 -3.59 6.82
CA GLN A 39 3.60 -5.01 6.88
C GLN A 39 4.26 -5.78 5.74
N GLN A 40 4.56 -7.07 5.91
CA GLN A 40 5.03 -7.89 4.77
C GLN A 40 3.87 -8.27 3.85
N LEU A 41 4.15 -8.41 2.55
CA LEU A 41 3.17 -8.88 1.57
C LEU A 41 2.72 -10.30 1.92
N MET A 42 1.40 -10.51 1.93
CA MET A 42 0.82 -11.86 2.09
C MET A 42 1.06 -12.75 0.87
N VAL A 43 1.18 -12.17 -0.33
CA VAL A 43 1.43 -12.91 -1.57
C VAL A 43 2.66 -12.29 -2.26
N LYS A 44 3.71 -13.11 -2.41
CA LYS A 44 4.97 -12.71 -3.06
C LYS A 44 5.08 -13.33 -4.45
N ILE A 45 5.77 -12.62 -5.34
CA ILE A 45 6.17 -13.13 -6.66
C ILE A 45 7.68 -13.19 -6.73
N LYS A 46 8.21 -14.12 -7.54
CA LYS A 46 9.66 -14.34 -7.69
C LYS A 46 10.45 -13.07 -8.02
N THR A 47 9.87 -12.14 -8.78
CA THR A 47 10.53 -10.87 -9.13
C THR A 47 10.80 -9.99 -7.90
N ILE A 48 9.92 -10.00 -6.90
CA ILE A 48 10.09 -9.21 -5.66
C ILE A 48 11.20 -9.81 -4.80
N GLU A 49 11.32 -11.13 -4.79
CA GLU A 49 12.36 -11.86 -4.07
C GLU A 49 13.74 -11.62 -4.70
N LEU A 50 13.83 -11.64 -6.04
CA LEU A 50 15.08 -11.41 -6.77
C LEU A 50 15.63 -9.98 -6.59
N VAL A 51 14.76 -8.99 -6.41
CA VAL A 51 15.15 -7.59 -6.17
C VAL A 51 15.40 -7.33 -4.68
N GLU A 52 15.24 -8.35 -3.84
CA GLU A 52 15.37 -8.26 -2.36
C GLU A 52 14.49 -7.19 -1.73
N TYR A 53 13.38 -6.83 -2.39
CA TYR A 53 12.48 -5.78 -1.95
C TYR A 53 11.81 -6.14 -0.60
N ASP A 54 11.91 -7.40 -0.16
CA ASP A 54 11.44 -7.90 1.14
C ASP A 54 12.25 -7.41 2.35
N LYS A 55 13.53 -7.06 2.15
CA LYS A 55 14.45 -6.71 3.26
C LYS A 55 14.20 -5.31 3.82
N SER A 56 14.02 -4.32 2.94
CA SER A 56 13.48 -3.03 3.34
C SER A 56 11.96 -3.11 3.20
N PRO A 57 11.18 -2.93 4.28
CA PRO A 57 9.74 -2.89 4.15
C PRO A 57 9.33 -1.64 3.33
N GLY A 58 9.28 -1.76 1.99
CA GLY A 58 8.73 -0.74 1.10
C GLY A 58 7.24 -0.53 1.34
N ILE A 59 6.59 0.32 0.54
CA ILE A 59 5.13 0.60 0.58
C ILE A 59 4.31 -0.67 0.80
N ARG A 60 3.80 -0.92 2.01
CA ARG A 60 3.00 -2.13 2.29
C ARG A 60 2.06 -1.96 3.47
N GLN A 61 0.77 -2.09 3.20
CA GLN A 61 -0.28 -2.35 4.18
C GLN A 61 -1.20 -3.44 3.63
N ASN A 62 -1.51 -4.43 4.47
CA ASN A 62 -2.45 -5.50 4.16
C ASN A 62 -3.84 -5.04 4.61
N ALA A 63 -4.78 -4.99 3.68
CA ALA A 63 -6.17 -4.63 3.95
C ALA A 63 -7.10 -5.82 3.67
N MET A 64 -8.09 -6.03 4.53
CA MET A 64 -9.19 -6.94 4.22
C MET A 64 -10.15 -6.23 3.27
N VAL A 65 -10.35 -6.79 2.09
CA VAL A 65 -11.21 -6.21 1.04
C VAL A 65 -12.44 -7.09 0.87
N ALA A 66 -13.63 -6.49 1.02
CA ALA A 66 -14.90 -7.13 0.69
C ALA A 66 -15.45 -6.52 -0.61
N VAL A 67 -15.70 -7.35 -1.62
CA VAL A 67 -16.28 -6.91 -2.90
C VAL A 67 -17.79 -7.07 -2.80
N MET A 68 -18.48 -6.00 -2.40
CA MET A 68 -19.94 -5.94 -2.29
C MET A 68 -20.42 -4.51 -2.54
N ARG A 69 -21.69 -4.35 -2.94
CA ARG A 69 -22.36 -3.05 -2.86
C ARG A 69 -22.85 -2.86 -1.43
N TYR A 70 -22.25 -1.95 -0.69
CA TYR A 70 -22.49 -1.78 0.75
C TYR A 70 -23.32 -0.54 1.06
N LEU A 71 -23.07 0.60 0.40
CA LEU A 71 -23.72 1.88 0.69
C LEU A 71 -23.82 2.72 -0.58
N SER A 72 -24.74 3.67 -0.67
CA SER A 72 -24.85 4.61 -1.80
C SER A 72 -23.64 5.53 -2.02
N TYR A 73 -22.58 5.39 -1.20
CA TYR A 73 -21.32 6.12 -1.30
C TYR A 73 -20.23 5.34 -2.06
N ASP A 74 -20.48 4.08 -2.46
CA ASP A 74 -19.55 3.25 -3.24
C ASP A 74 -19.78 3.34 -4.77
N ILE A 75 -20.14 4.54 -5.24
CA ILE A 75 -20.35 4.81 -6.66
C ILE A 75 -19.02 5.05 -7.38
N GLU A 76 -18.93 4.54 -8.61
CA GLU A 76 -17.75 4.65 -9.48
C GLU A 76 -16.49 4.00 -8.87
N ASP A 77 -15.45 4.79 -8.58
CA ASP A 77 -14.14 4.35 -8.09
C ASP A 77 -13.95 4.60 -6.58
N ALA A 78 -15.01 4.97 -5.87
CA ALA A 78 -14.95 5.25 -4.43
C ALA A 78 -14.76 3.98 -3.59
N LEU A 79 -13.85 4.04 -2.61
CA LEU A 79 -13.63 2.99 -1.61
C LEU A 79 -14.19 3.42 -0.26
N VAL A 80 -14.92 2.52 0.40
CA VAL A 80 -15.41 2.73 1.78
C VAL A 80 -14.40 2.12 2.76
N LEU A 81 -13.92 2.93 3.70
CA LEU A 81 -12.96 2.52 4.73
C LEU A 81 -13.64 2.35 6.10
N ASN A 82 -13.15 1.41 6.89
CA ASN A 82 -13.61 1.22 8.25
C ASN A 82 -13.06 2.35 9.16
N LYS A 83 -13.95 3.08 9.82
CA LYS A 83 -13.60 4.17 10.74
C LYS A 83 -12.76 3.71 11.92
N THR A 84 -13.04 2.51 12.45
CA THR A 84 -12.32 1.99 13.62
C THR A 84 -10.87 1.69 13.29
N SER A 85 -10.59 1.07 12.12
CA SER A 85 -9.22 0.74 11.71
C SER A 85 -8.33 1.96 11.48
N VAL A 86 -8.90 3.11 11.12
CA VAL A 86 -8.13 4.36 10.99
C VAL A 86 -7.86 4.98 12.36
N LYS A 87 -8.80 4.88 13.30
CA LYS A 87 -8.72 5.54 14.61
C LYS A 87 -7.81 4.81 15.60
N THR A 88 -7.58 3.50 15.45
CA THR A 88 -6.77 2.70 16.40
C THR A 88 -5.36 3.25 16.64
N PHE A 89 -4.88 4.20 15.82
CA PHE A 89 -3.57 4.82 15.95
C PHE A 89 -3.52 6.20 16.63
N SER A 90 -4.65 6.78 17.03
CA SER A 90 -4.71 8.13 17.64
C SER A 90 -5.13 8.07 19.11
N GLU A 91 -4.30 7.49 19.96
CA GLU A 91 -4.29 7.68 21.43
C GLU A 91 -2.85 7.88 21.90
#